data_AF-A0A2E4GM47-F1
#
_entry.id   AF-A0A2E4GM47-F1
#
_cell.length_a   1.000
_cell.length_b   1.000
_cell.length_c   1.000
_cell.angle_alpha   90.00
_cell.angle_beta   90.00
_cell.angle_gamma   90.00
#
_symmetry.space_group_name_H-M   'P 1'
#
loop_
_entity.id
_entity.type
_entity.pdbx_description
1 polymer ?
#
loop_
_entity_poly.entity_id
_entity_poly.type
_entity_poly.pdbx_seq_one_letter_code
_entity_poly.pdbx_strand_id
1 'polypeptide(L)'
;MSDSGIKEARKYLKEEWSQSENVGFFECNEQEQEAALLHRFAAAGAAIRYQNLHQRKTEEVLALDIALLGNDSDWVENLPSDIKSDLDLSLHYGHFMCHVFHHDYIFKKGTNLKEVKAKLLKRLDAKGAKYPAEHNVGHMYKADDILRKFYEDLDPTNTFNPGIGITNKKRCYGGP
;
A
#
# COMPACT_ATOMS: atom_id res chain seq x y z
N MET A 1 -2.53 -3.27 18.91
CA MET A 1 -3.08 -3.64 20.22
C MET A 1 -2.04 -4.46 20.95
N SER A 2 -1.67 -4.07 22.17
CA SER A 2 -0.81 -4.88 23.06
C SER A 2 -1.47 -4.96 24.44
N ASP A 3 -1.10 -5.99 25.20
CA ASP A 3 -1.38 -6.14 26.63
C ASP A 3 -2.85 -5.94 27.03
N SER A 4 -3.22 -4.72 27.44
CA SER A 4 -4.57 -4.35 27.87
C SER A 4 -5.63 -4.62 26.80
N GLY A 5 -5.29 -4.45 25.52
CA GLY A 5 -6.20 -4.66 24.40
C GLY A 5 -6.56 -6.13 24.17
N ILE A 6 -5.81 -7.10 24.72
CA ILE A 6 -6.07 -8.53 24.50
C ILE A 6 -7.40 -8.95 25.13
N LYS A 7 -7.65 -8.54 26.39
CA LYS A 7 -8.89 -8.89 27.08
C LYS A 7 -10.11 -8.26 26.42
N GLU A 8 -9.97 -7.01 25.98
CA GLU A 8 -10.99 -6.28 25.23
C GLU A 8 -11.31 -6.97 23.90
N ALA A 9 -10.30 -7.31 23.10
CA ALA A 9 -10.47 -7.98 21.83
C ALA A 9 -11.14 -9.35 21.99
N ARG A 10 -10.71 -10.16 22.98
CA ARG A 10 -11.36 -11.45 23.27
C ARG A 10 -12.84 -11.28 23.61
N LYS A 11 -13.17 -10.27 24.44
CA LYS A 11 -14.56 -9.97 24.81
C LYS A 11 -15.37 -9.59 23.59
N TYR A 12 -14.91 -8.60 22.82
CA TYR A 12 -15.59 -8.12 21.61
C TYR A 12 -15.79 -9.23 20.57
N LEU A 13 -14.75 -10.01 20.27
CA LEU A 13 -14.84 -11.09 19.28
C LEU A 13 -15.85 -12.18 19.71
N LYS A 14 -15.86 -12.53 21.00
CA LYS A 14 -16.75 -13.56 21.54
C LYS A 14 -18.20 -13.09 21.70
N GLU A 15 -18.41 -11.88 22.18
CA GLU A 15 -19.74 -11.40 22.56
C GLU A 15 -20.45 -10.65 21.43
N GLU A 16 -19.72 -9.84 20.65
CA GLU A 16 -20.30 -8.97 19.63
C GLU A 16 -20.07 -9.56 18.22
N TRP A 17 -18.82 -9.81 17.83
CA TRP A 17 -18.50 -10.24 16.46
C TRP A 17 -19.14 -11.59 16.13
N SER A 18 -19.16 -12.53 17.07
CA SER A 18 -19.76 -13.86 16.91
C SER A 18 -21.26 -13.86 16.58
N GLN A 19 -21.96 -12.75 16.82
CA GLN A 19 -23.38 -12.59 16.48
C GLN A 19 -23.58 -12.26 14.99
N SER A 20 -22.52 -11.91 14.27
CA SER A 20 -22.59 -11.65 12.83
C SER A 20 -22.74 -12.95 12.05
N GLU A 21 -23.44 -12.89 10.91
CA GLU A 21 -23.56 -14.05 10.03
C GLU A 21 -22.25 -14.32 9.27
N ASN A 22 -21.95 -15.60 9.03
CA ASN A 22 -20.82 -16.04 8.21
C ASN A 22 -19.44 -15.59 8.69
N VAL A 23 -19.26 -15.41 10.01
CA VAL A 23 -17.96 -15.10 10.60
C VAL A 23 -17.46 -16.20 11.53
N GLY A 24 -16.15 -16.26 11.71
CA GLY A 24 -15.50 -17.12 12.68
C GLY A 24 -14.14 -16.55 13.07
N PHE A 25 -13.68 -16.87 14.27
CA PHE A 25 -12.33 -16.58 14.73
C PHE A 25 -11.87 -17.71 15.65
N PHE A 26 -10.57 -17.85 15.81
CA PHE A 26 -9.99 -18.73 16.82
C PHE A 26 -8.73 -18.07 17.40
N GLU A 27 -8.40 -18.44 18.63
CA GLU A 27 -7.17 -18.00 19.27
C GLU A 27 -6.03 -18.90 18.77
N CYS A 28 -5.09 -18.31 18.04
CA CYS A 28 -3.93 -19.03 17.54
C CYS A 28 -3.07 -19.54 18.69
N ASN A 29 -2.57 -20.76 18.58
CA ASN A 29 -1.40 -21.19 19.35
C ASN A 29 -0.12 -20.54 18.79
N GLU A 30 1.02 -20.75 19.46
CA GLU A 30 2.30 -20.13 19.10
C GLU A 30 2.73 -20.43 17.65
N GLN A 31 2.60 -21.69 17.22
CA GLN A 31 2.95 -22.11 15.86
C GLN A 31 2.02 -21.46 14.81
N GLU A 32 0.73 -21.40 15.08
CA GLU A 32 -0.26 -20.76 14.20
C GLU A 32 -0.02 -19.24 14.09
N GLN A 33 0.31 -18.59 15.21
CA GLN A 33 0.63 -17.17 15.24
C GLN A 33 1.89 -16.87 14.40
N GLU A 34 2.96 -17.64 14.58
CA GLU A 34 4.19 -17.49 13.82
C GLU A 34 3.94 -17.70 12.32
N ALA A 35 3.22 -18.77 11.97
CA ALA A 35 2.87 -19.07 10.58
C ALA A 35 2.00 -17.97 9.95
N ALA A 36 1.00 -17.47 10.66
CA ALA A 36 0.12 -16.39 10.18
C ALA A 36 0.90 -15.10 9.93
N LEU A 37 1.80 -14.72 10.84
CA LEU A 37 2.67 -13.55 10.69
C LEU A 37 3.63 -13.72 9.51
N LEU A 38 4.32 -14.86 9.42
CA LEU A 38 5.25 -15.13 8.33
C LEU A 38 4.54 -15.10 6.97
N HIS A 39 3.37 -15.73 6.87
CA HIS A 39 2.55 -15.72 5.67
C HIS A 39 2.12 -14.30 5.28
N ARG A 40 1.71 -13.48 6.25
CA ARG A 40 1.34 -12.07 6.03
C ARG A 40 2.52 -11.24 5.51
N PHE A 41 3.72 -11.40 6.05
CA PHE A 41 4.90 -10.63 5.62
C PHE A 41 5.49 -11.12 4.28
N ALA A 42 5.24 -12.37 3.91
CA ALA A 42 5.65 -12.90 2.61
C ALA A 42 4.88 -12.30 1.42
N ALA A 43 3.74 -11.62 1.65
CA ALA A 43 2.85 -11.13 0.60
C ALA A 43 3.54 -10.25 -0.46
N ALA A 44 4.33 -9.26 -0.05
CA ALA A 44 5.07 -8.38 -0.96
C ALA A 44 6.06 -9.17 -1.85
N GLY A 45 6.80 -10.10 -1.22
CA GLY A 45 7.72 -10.97 -1.93
C GLY A 45 7.01 -11.93 -2.89
N ALA A 46 5.82 -12.41 -2.51
CA ALA A 46 5.01 -13.30 -3.33
C ALA A 46 4.54 -12.62 -4.62
N ALA A 47 4.10 -11.36 -4.57
CA ALA A 47 3.72 -10.58 -5.76
C ALA A 47 4.89 -10.44 -6.74
N ILE A 48 6.07 -10.07 -6.26
CA ILE A 48 7.29 -9.96 -7.07
C ILE A 48 7.68 -11.31 -7.68
N ARG A 49 7.59 -12.40 -6.92
CA ARG A 49 7.92 -13.76 -7.41
C ARG A 49 6.93 -14.22 -8.47
N TYR A 50 5.64 -13.96 -8.27
CA TYR A 50 4.61 -14.24 -9.26
C TYR A 50 4.89 -13.50 -10.57
N GLN A 51 5.17 -12.20 -10.49
CA GLN A 51 5.47 -11.38 -11.66
C GLN A 51 6.70 -11.91 -12.42
N ASN A 52 7.80 -12.23 -11.72
CA ASN A 52 9.01 -12.78 -12.33
C ASN A 52 8.77 -14.10 -13.09
N LEU A 53 7.93 -14.99 -12.54
CA LEU A 53 7.57 -16.25 -13.20
C LEU A 53 6.70 -16.03 -14.44
N HIS A 54 5.89 -14.96 -14.46
CA HIS A 54 4.94 -14.64 -15.53
C HIS A 54 5.37 -13.47 -16.41
N GLN A 55 6.61 -12.98 -16.29
CA GLN A 55 7.11 -11.74 -16.91
C GLN A 55 6.90 -11.59 -18.42
N ARG A 56 6.72 -12.70 -19.14
CA ARG A 56 6.42 -12.70 -20.59
C ARG A 56 4.98 -12.31 -20.90
N LYS A 57 4.07 -12.48 -19.94
CA LYS A 57 2.62 -12.27 -20.05
C LYS A 57 2.12 -11.13 -19.17
N THR A 58 2.95 -10.59 -18.29
CA THR A 58 2.58 -9.55 -17.33
C THR A 58 3.51 -8.34 -17.39
N GLU A 59 3.02 -7.20 -16.93
CA GLU A 59 3.85 -6.04 -16.63
C GLU A 59 4.47 -6.11 -15.23
N GLU A 60 5.32 -5.14 -14.91
CA GLU A 60 5.87 -4.98 -13.55
C GLU A 60 4.76 -4.76 -12.52
N VAL A 61 5.05 -5.06 -11.25
CA VAL A 61 4.10 -4.87 -10.15
C VAL A 61 3.81 -3.37 -10.00
N LEU A 62 2.53 -3.00 -10.08
CA LEU A 62 2.04 -1.69 -9.70
C LEU A 62 1.65 -1.76 -8.23
N ALA A 63 2.54 -1.32 -7.35
CA ALA A 63 2.31 -1.27 -5.91
C ALA A 63 1.81 0.12 -5.46
N LEU A 64 0.71 0.15 -4.70
CA LEU A 64 0.19 1.34 -4.04
C LEU A 64 0.28 1.18 -2.52
N ASP A 65 0.74 2.22 -1.85
CA ASP A 65 0.89 2.29 -0.39
C ASP A 65 -0.01 3.41 0.15
N ILE A 66 -1.13 3.03 0.76
CA ILE A 66 -2.31 3.88 0.90
C ILE A 66 -2.71 3.97 2.37
N ALA A 67 -2.90 5.19 2.87
CA ALA A 67 -3.59 5.47 4.13
C ALA A 67 -4.98 6.02 3.82
N LEU A 68 -6.02 5.28 4.17
CA LEU A 68 -7.41 5.74 4.06
C LEU A 68 -7.78 6.61 5.26
N LEU A 69 -8.90 7.33 5.15
CA LEU A 69 -9.47 8.03 6.30
C LEU A 69 -9.88 6.99 7.36
N GLY A 70 -9.70 7.30 8.64
CA GLY A 70 -10.03 6.38 9.74
C GLY A 70 -11.51 6.01 9.85
N ASN A 71 -12.40 6.74 9.16
CA ASN A 71 -13.82 6.48 9.08
C ASN A 71 -14.28 5.96 7.69
N ASP A 72 -13.35 5.63 6.79
CA ASP A 72 -13.67 5.10 5.47
C ASP A 72 -14.19 3.65 5.59
N SER A 73 -15.50 3.46 5.39
CA SER A 73 -16.13 2.14 5.38
C SER A 73 -15.86 1.34 4.11
N ASP A 74 -15.47 2.01 3.03
CA ASP A 74 -15.26 1.42 1.70
C ASP A 74 -13.78 1.10 1.48
N TRP A 75 -13.18 0.41 2.46
CA TRP A 75 -11.76 0.08 2.48
C TRP A 75 -11.40 -1.10 1.55
N VAL A 76 -12.38 -1.92 1.17
CA VAL A 76 -12.21 -2.93 0.12
C VAL A 76 -12.36 -2.26 -1.24
N GLU A 77 -11.30 -2.27 -2.03
CA GLU A 77 -11.36 -1.63 -3.34
C GLU A 77 -12.25 -2.39 -4.32
N ASN A 78 -13.11 -1.64 -5.02
CA ASN A 78 -13.82 -2.09 -6.20
C ASN A 78 -13.26 -1.38 -7.46
N LEU A 79 -12.44 -2.11 -8.22
CA LEU A 79 -11.84 -1.58 -9.46
C LEU A 79 -12.88 -1.43 -10.57
N PRO A 80 -12.88 -0.30 -11.31
CA PRO A 80 -13.74 -0.14 -12.47
C PRO A 80 -13.37 -1.12 -13.59
N SER A 81 -14.34 -1.43 -14.45
CA SER A 81 -14.19 -2.46 -15.49
C SER A 81 -13.06 -2.17 -16.47
N ASP A 82 -12.77 -0.89 -16.76
CA ASP A 82 -11.69 -0.47 -17.66
C ASP A 82 -10.29 -0.71 -17.09
N ILE A 83 -10.14 -0.81 -15.77
CA ILE A 83 -8.89 -1.24 -15.12
C ILE A 83 -8.90 -2.77 -14.95
N LYS A 84 -10.04 -3.31 -14.53
CA LYS A 84 -10.18 -4.73 -14.20
C LYS A 84 -10.04 -5.66 -15.42
N SER A 85 -10.33 -5.18 -16.64
CA SER A 85 -10.22 -5.99 -17.87
C SER A 85 -8.81 -6.53 -18.13
N ASP A 86 -7.81 -5.76 -17.76
CA ASP A 86 -6.40 -6.09 -17.98
C ASP A 86 -5.69 -6.57 -16.73
N LEU A 87 -6.40 -6.63 -15.60
CA LEU A 87 -5.88 -7.16 -14.34
C LEU A 87 -5.65 -8.68 -14.47
N ASP A 88 -4.45 -9.10 -14.11
CA ASP A 88 -4.05 -10.51 -14.05
C ASP A 88 -4.13 -11.02 -12.61
N LEU A 89 -3.60 -10.24 -11.66
CA LEU A 89 -3.63 -10.55 -10.23
C LEU A 89 -3.72 -9.26 -9.40
N SER A 90 -4.48 -9.32 -8.29
CA SER A 90 -4.50 -8.28 -7.25
C SER A 90 -4.24 -8.92 -5.89
N LEU A 91 -3.30 -8.37 -5.13
CA LEU A 91 -3.05 -8.74 -3.73
C LEU A 91 -3.27 -7.53 -2.83
N HIS A 92 -4.19 -7.65 -1.87
CA HIS A 92 -4.47 -6.62 -0.88
C HIS A 92 -4.06 -7.13 0.50
N TYR A 93 -3.21 -6.38 1.19
CA TYR A 93 -2.76 -6.68 2.54
C TYR A 93 -2.36 -5.37 3.23
N GLY A 94 -2.34 -5.31 4.56
CA GLY A 94 -2.07 -4.03 5.22
C GLY A 94 -2.03 -4.10 6.73
N HIS A 95 -2.12 -2.92 7.34
CA HIS A 95 -2.23 -2.69 8.77
C HIS A 95 -3.65 -2.18 9.04
N PHE A 96 -4.58 -3.13 9.16
CA PHE A 96 -6.02 -2.85 9.15
C PHE A 96 -6.45 -1.76 10.15
N MET A 97 -5.98 -1.84 11.39
CA MET A 97 -6.34 -0.89 12.46
C MET A 97 -5.74 0.51 12.26
N CYS A 98 -4.72 0.66 11.42
CA CYS A 98 -4.15 1.94 11.03
C CYS A 98 -4.80 2.51 9.76
N HIS A 99 -5.74 1.78 9.14
CA HIS A 99 -6.28 2.08 7.82
C HIS A 99 -5.18 2.25 6.73
N VAL A 100 -4.08 1.49 6.88
CA VAL A 100 -2.99 1.45 5.89
C VAL A 100 -3.08 0.15 5.09
N PHE A 101 -3.10 0.27 3.77
CA PHE A 101 -3.25 -0.85 2.85
C PHE A 101 -2.19 -0.77 1.74
N HIS A 102 -1.65 -1.94 1.41
CA HIS A 102 -0.82 -2.16 0.26
C HIS A 102 -1.64 -2.89 -0.78
N HIS A 103 -1.79 -2.27 -1.94
CA HIS A 103 -2.44 -2.89 -3.09
C HIS A 103 -1.38 -3.14 -4.16
N ASP A 104 -1.08 -4.42 -4.38
CA ASP A 104 -0.18 -4.87 -5.42
C ASP A 104 -1.01 -5.41 -6.58
N TYR A 105 -0.92 -4.73 -7.73
CA TYR A 105 -1.59 -5.14 -8.95
C TYR A 105 -0.58 -5.62 -9.98
N ILE A 106 -0.95 -6.68 -10.69
CA ILE A 106 -0.21 -7.21 -11.82
C ILE A 106 -1.17 -7.20 -13.00
N PHE A 107 -0.78 -6.55 -14.08
CA PHE A 107 -1.57 -6.41 -15.30
C PHE A 107 -0.98 -7.23 -16.43
N LYS A 108 -1.80 -7.56 -17.42
CA LYS A 108 -1.39 -8.25 -18.65
C LYS A 108 -0.36 -7.42 -19.43
N LYS A 109 0.51 -8.09 -20.16
CA LYS A 109 1.52 -7.47 -21.01
C LYS A 109 0.89 -6.51 -22.02
N GLY A 110 1.49 -5.34 -22.21
CA GLY A 110 1.00 -4.27 -23.07
C GLY A 110 0.11 -3.24 -22.35
N THR A 111 -0.26 -3.47 -21.09
CA THR A 111 -1.05 -2.52 -20.31
C THR A 111 -0.25 -1.25 -20.01
N ASN A 112 -0.86 -0.07 -20.23
CA ASN A 112 -0.23 1.21 -19.90
C ASN A 112 -0.27 1.47 -18.38
N LEU A 113 0.73 0.97 -17.65
CA LEU A 113 0.80 1.12 -16.19
C LEU A 113 0.79 2.58 -15.71
N LYS A 114 1.33 3.52 -16.49
CA LYS A 114 1.31 4.94 -16.10
C LYS A 114 -0.10 5.50 -16.10
N GLU A 115 -0.88 5.16 -17.11
CA GLU A 115 -2.29 5.57 -17.20
C GLU A 115 -3.12 4.92 -16.10
N VAL A 116 -2.95 3.60 -15.89
CA VAL A 116 -3.64 2.87 -14.82
C VAL A 116 -3.29 3.48 -13.46
N LYS A 117 -2.00 3.73 -13.16
CA LYS A 117 -1.58 4.38 -11.92
C LYS A 117 -2.25 5.74 -11.76
N ALA A 118 -2.27 6.58 -12.80
CA ALA A 118 -2.93 7.89 -12.73
C ALA A 118 -4.43 7.79 -12.43
N LYS A 119 -5.14 6.81 -13.02
CA LYS A 119 -6.56 6.55 -12.75
C LYS A 119 -6.78 6.11 -11.29
N LEU A 120 -5.94 5.20 -10.77
CA LEU A 120 -6.01 4.73 -9.38
C LEU A 120 -5.76 5.87 -8.39
N LEU A 121 -4.68 6.64 -8.59
CA LEU A 121 -4.33 7.78 -7.73
C LEU A 121 -5.43 8.84 -7.71
N LYS A 122 -6.03 9.17 -8.86
CA LYS A 122 -7.16 10.10 -8.93
C LYS A 122 -8.37 9.63 -8.11
N ARG A 123 -8.61 8.32 -8.02
CA ARG A 123 -9.69 7.76 -7.20
C ARG A 123 -9.36 7.87 -5.71
N LEU A 124 -8.12 7.58 -5.33
CA LEU A 124 -7.65 7.74 -3.95
C LEU A 124 -7.72 9.21 -3.50
N ASP A 125 -7.33 10.14 -4.37
CA ASP A 125 -7.47 11.58 -4.11
C ASP A 125 -8.93 11.97 -3.85
N ALA A 126 -9.87 11.43 -4.64
CA ALA A 126 -11.30 11.69 -4.47
C ALA A 126 -11.86 11.16 -3.14
N LYS A 127 -11.23 10.13 -2.54
CA LYS A 127 -11.56 9.62 -1.20
C LYS A 127 -10.82 10.35 -0.07
N GLY A 128 -9.93 11.29 -0.39
CA GLY A 128 -9.09 11.96 0.60
C GLY A 128 -8.00 11.04 1.19
N ALA A 129 -7.72 9.91 0.56
CA ALA A 129 -6.65 9.02 0.98
C ALA A 129 -5.28 9.70 0.82
N LYS A 130 -4.32 9.28 1.63
CA LYS A 130 -2.92 9.70 1.55
C LYS A 130 -2.06 8.56 1.05
N TYR A 131 -1.06 8.90 0.25
CA TYR A 131 -0.05 7.98 -0.22
C TYR A 131 1.20 8.80 -0.57
N PRO A 132 2.41 8.26 -0.37
CA PRO A 132 2.71 7.00 0.32
C PRO A 132 2.36 7.07 1.82
N ALA A 133 2.01 5.93 2.42
CA ALA A 133 1.59 5.82 3.82
C ALA A 133 2.77 5.55 4.75
N GLU A 134 3.56 4.51 4.47
CA GLU A 134 4.71 4.10 5.29
C GLU A 134 6.00 3.92 4.48
N HIS A 135 5.91 3.72 3.16
CA HIS A 135 7.06 3.42 2.31
C HIS A 135 7.81 4.65 1.77
N ASN A 136 7.37 5.87 2.13
CA ASN A 136 7.92 7.14 1.67
C ASN A 136 7.84 7.33 0.14
N VAL A 137 8.20 8.50 -0.37
CA VAL A 137 7.93 8.89 -1.78
C VAL A 137 8.85 8.20 -2.78
N GLY A 138 10.07 7.85 -2.34
CA GLY A 138 11.12 7.29 -3.20
C GLY A 138 11.26 8.09 -4.51
N HIS A 139 11.29 7.41 -5.65
CA HIS A 139 11.14 8.04 -6.96
C HIS A 139 9.81 7.68 -7.64
N MET A 140 8.87 7.12 -6.87
CA MET A 140 7.60 6.57 -7.37
C MET A 140 6.44 7.54 -7.17
N TYR A 141 6.54 8.44 -6.19
CA TYR A 141 5.53 9.43 -5.86
C TYR A 141 6.12 10.82 -5.86
N LYS A 142 5.30 11.80 -6.21
CA LYS A 142 5.65 13.21 -6.12
C LYS A 142 5.60 13.62 -4.65
N ALA A 143 6.68 14.21 -4.13
CA ALA A 143 6.66 14.83 -2.81
C ALA A 143 5.73 16.04 -2.81
N ASP A 144 4.97 16.21 -1.73
CA ASP A 144 4.22 17.44 -1.51
C ASP A 144 5.18 18.61 -1.17
N ASP A 145 4.63 19.82 -1.13
CA ASP A 145 5.43 21.02 -0.92
C ASP A 145 6.07 21.07 0.47
N ILE A 146 5.45 20.48 1.49
CA ILE A 146 5.97 20.43 2.86
C ILE A 146 7.20 19.53 2.88
N LEU A 147 7.08 18.32 2.33
CA LEU A 147 8.13 17.33 2.28
C LEU A 147 9.29 17.77 1.38
N ARG A 148 8.99 18.39 0.23
CA ARG A 148 10.03 18.98 -0.63
C ARG A 148 10.83 20.06 0.12
N LYS A 149 10.13 20.99 0.78
CA LYS A 149 10.80 22.04 1.56
C LYS A 149 11.65 21.45 2.68
N PHE A 150 11.14 20.44 3.37
CA PHE A 150 11.89 19.73 4.41
C PHE A 150 13.18 19.09 3.85
N TYR A 151 13.14 18.50 2.65
CA TYR A 151 14.34 17.97 1.99
C TYR A 151 15.35 19.08 1.64
N GLU A 152 14.88 20.20 1.09
CA GLU A 152 15.73 21.35 0.74
C GLU A 152 16.37 21.98 1.98
N ASP A 153 15.65 22.06 3.10
CA ASP A 153 16.14 22.59 4.37
C ASP A 153 17.26 21.70 4.98
N LEU A 154 17.15 20.38 4.84
CA LEU A 154 18.14 19.43 5.37
C LEU A 154 19.36 19.21 4.46
N ASP A 155 19.15 19.18 3.14
CA ASP A 155 20.20 19.04 2.13
C ASP A 155 20.10 20.15 1.08
N PRO A 156 20.52 21.38 1.41
CA PRO A 156 20.48 22.50 0.47
C PRO A 156 21.38 22.30 -0.75
N THR A 157 22.34 21.37 -0.69
CA THR A 157 23.26 21.07 -1.79
C THR A 157 22.73 20.02 -2.77
N ASN A 158 21.66 19.32 -2.41
CA ASN A 158 21.10 18.18 -3.15
C ASN A 158 22.17 17.14 -3.51
N THR A 159 22.89 16.65 -2.51
CA THR A 159 23.96 15.64 -2.63
C THR A 159 23.56 14.30 -2.03
N PHE A 160 22.63 14.28 -1.06
CA PHE A 160 22.14 13.08 -0.39
C PHE A 160 20.81 12.62 -0.99
N ASN A 161 20.89 11.56 -1.81
CA ASN A 161 19.77 10.95 -2.54
C ASN A 161 18.97 11.91 -3.46
N PRO A 162 19.63 12.56 -4.46
CA PRO A 162 18.98 13.58 -5.29
C PRO A 162 17.79 13.06 -6.11
N GLY A 163 16.75 13.89 -6.21
CA GLY A 163 15.55 13.60 -6.98
C GLY A 163 14.51 12.72 -6.27
N ILE A 164 14.67 12.46 -4.98
CA ILE A 164 13.64 11.85 -4.14
C ILE A 164 12.36 12.69 -4.19
N GLY A 165 11.20 12.04 -4.29
CA GLY A 165 9.91 12.71 -4.45
C GLY A 165 9.68 13.29 -5.84
N ILE A 166 10.37 12.78 -6.87
CA ILE A 166 10.34 13.33 -8.24
C ILE A 166 10.78 14.82 -8.24
N THR A 167 11.78 15.14 -7.42
CA THR A 167 12.40 16.47 -7.36
C THR A 167 13.59 16.58 -8.35
N ASN A 168 14.25 17.74 -8.40
CA ASN A 168 15.41 17.93 -9.28
C ASN A 168 16.58 17.01 -8.85
N LYS A 169 17.32 16.45 -9.82
CA LYS A 169 18.51 15.62 -9.58
C LYS A 169 19.83 16.41 -9.64
N LYS A 170 19.78 17.69 -10.02
CA LYS A 170 20.97 18.56 -10.13
C LYS A 170 21.39 19.07 -8.75
N ARG A 171 22.69 19.27 -8.55
CA ARG A 171 23.24 19.98 -7.38
C ARG A 171 22.53 21.31 -7.16
N CYS A 172 22.39 21.68 -5.89
CA CYS A 172 21.71 22.91 -5.45
C CYS A 172 20.30 23.06 -6.06
N TYR A 173 19.63 21.93 -6.34
CA TYR A 173 18.31 21.87 -7.00
C TYR A 173 18.23 22.60 -8.35
N GLY A 174 19.37 22.76 -9.05
CA GLY A 174 19.44 23.51 -10.30
C GLY A 174 19.56 25.03 -10.13
N GLY A 175 19.81 25.50 -8.90
CA GLY A 175 20.29 26.84 -8.61
C GLY A 175 21.70 27.11 -9.19
N PRO A 176 22.11 28.39 -9.24
CA PRO A 176 23.40 28.82 -9.78
C PRO A 176 24.60 28.23 -9.04
#